data_AF-A0A379T2J4-F1
#
_entry.id   AF-A0A379T2J4-F1
#
_cell.length_a   1.000
_cell.length_b   1.000
_cell.length_c   1.000
_cell.angle_alpha   90.00
_cell.angle_beta   90.00
_cell.angle_gamma   90.00
#
_symmetry.space_group_name_H-M   'P 1'
#
loop_
_entity.id
_entity.type
_entity.pdbx_description
1 polymer ?
#
loop_
_entity_poly.entity_id
_entity_poly.type
_entity_poly.pdbx_seq_one_letter_code
_entity_poly.pdbx_strand_id
1 'polypeptide(L)'
;MTHALTDGDYHYTVTATDSAGNTTSSTATITIDTTAPDYLTGGLDIASETGAVGSHLTNQATPTFSGATESGATVTLMINGKTYTAIAGDNGKWSITLPGGR
;
A
#
# COMPACT_ATOMS: atom_id res chain seq x y z
N MET A 1 6.51 -23.27 22.27
CA MET A 1 6.39 -23.03 20.81
C MET A 1 5.25 -22.08 20.59
N THR A 2 5.46 -20.95 19.92
CA THR A 2 4.38 -20.03 19.52
C THR A 2 3.85 -20.49 18.16
N HIS A 3 2.55 -20.76 18.05
CA HIS A 3 1.91 -20.97 16.75
C HIS A 3 1.57 -19.60 16.17
N ALA A 4 2.21 -19.24 15.05
CA ALA A 4 1.84 -18.04 14.31
C ALA A 4 0.46 -18.22 13.68
N LEU A 5 -0.36 -17.16 13.68
CA LEU A 5 -1.60 -17.13 12.93
C LEU A 5 -1.25 -17.02 11.44
N THR A 6 -1.90 -17.81 10.59
CA THR A 6 -1.78 -17.69 9.14
C THR A 6 -2.59 -16.50 8.66
N ASP A 7 -2.36 -16.07 7.43
CA ASP A 7 -3.15 -15.00 6.82
C ASP A 7 -4.64 -15.34 6.80
N GLY A 8 -5.48 -14.33 7.00
CA GLY A 8 -6.94 -14.44 7.02
C GLY A 8 -7.61 -13.58 8.10
N ASP A 9 -8.94 -13.63 8.11
CA ASP A 9 -9.77 -12.92 9.08
C ASP A 9 -10.01 -13.77 10.33
N TYR A 10 -9.78 -13.16 11.49
CA TYR A 10 -10.00 -13.75 12.79
C TYR A 10 -11.03 -12.95 13.57
N HIS A 11 -11.86 -13.66 14.33
CA HIS A 11 -12.76 -13.05 15.31
C HIS A 11 -12.15 -13.23 16.69
N TYR A 12 -12.13 -12.15 17.48
CA TYR A 12 -11.66 -12.22 18.86
C TYR A 12 -12.72 -11.71 19.82
N THR A 13 -12.70 -12.28 21.03
CA THR A 13 -13.59 -11.94 22.13
C THR A 13 -12.75 -11.55 23.33
N VAL A 14 -13.07 -10.41 23.94
CA VAL A 14 -12.52 -9.98 25.22
C VAL A 14 -13.61 -10.15 26.28
N THR A 15 -13.32 -10.87 27.36
CA THR A 15 -14.28 -11.10 28.45
C THR A 15 -13.69 -10.57 29.76
N ALA A 16 -14.48 -9.80 30.51
CA ALA A 16 -14.17 -9.40 31.87
C ALA A 16 -15.10 -10.14 32.84
N THR A 17 -14.55 -10.58 33.98
CA THR A 17 -15.30 -11.25 35.05
C THR A 17 -14.90 -10.62 36.38
N ASP A 18 -15.86 -10.14 37.17
CA ASP A 18 -15.58 -9.61 38.51
C ASP A 18 -15.44 -10.75 39.54
N SER A 19 -15.05 -10.41 40.78
CA SER A 19 -14.87 -11.38 41.85
C SER A 19 -16.19 -12.03 42.32
N ALA A 20 -17.34 -11.42 42.02
CA ALA A 20 -18.65 -11.98 42.31
C ALA A 20 -19.16 -12.91 41.20
N GLY A 21 -18.46 -12.98 40.06
CA GLY A 21 -18.79 -13.84 38.93
C GLY A 21 -19.61 -13.15 37.83
N ASN A 22 -19.82 -11.83 37.87
CA ASN A 22 -20.50 -11.13 36.79
C ASN A 22 -19.57 -11.00 35.57
N THR A 23 -20.09 -11.31 34.38
CA THR A 23 -19.30 -11.26 33.13
C THR A 23 -19.82 -10.22 32.15
N THR A 24 -18.91 -9.57 31.42
CA THR A 24 -19.24 -8.82 30.21
C THR A 24 -18.23 -9.16 29.11
N SER A 25 -18.62 -9.02 27.85
CA SER A 25 -17.73 -9.30 26.72
C SER A 25 -17.86 -8.28 25.58
N SER A 26 -16.80 -8.18 24.79
CA SER A 26 -16.74 -7.39 23.56
C SER A 26 -16.11 -8.24 22.46
N THR A 27 -16.62 -8.13 21.24
CA THR A 27 -16.13 -8.88 20.07
C THR A 27 -15.69 -7.92 18.97
N ALA A 28 -14.66 -8.32 18.22
CA ALA A 28 -14.19 -7.59 17.06
C ALA A 28 -13.41 -8.53 16.10
N THR A 29 -13.04 -8.01 14.95
CA THR A 29 -12.30 -8.74 13.91
C THR A 29 -10.89 -8.18 13.76
N ILE A 30 -9.97 -9.04 13.35
CA ILE A 30 -8.61 -8.67 12.93
C ILE A 30 -8.26 -9.48 11.69
N THR A 31 -7.63 -8.83 10.72
CA THR A 31 -7.06 -9.50 9.55
C THR A 31 -5.57 -9.68 9.79
N ILE A 32 -5.07 -10.90 9.65
CA ILE A 32 -3.65 -11.19 9.59
C ILE A 32 -3.27 -11.23 8.11
N ASP A 33 -2.30 -10.40 7.76
CA ASP A 33 -1.74 -10.34 6.42
C ASP A 33 -0.22 -10.20 6.57
N THR A 34 0.48 -11.29 6.27
CA THR A 34 1.95 -11.39 6.35
C THR A 34 2.59 -11.64 4.99
N THR A 35 1.77 -11.76 3.95
CA THR A 35 2.22 -11.99 2.58
C THR A 35 2.63 -10.65 1.97
N ALA A 36 3.81 -10.61 1.34
CA ALA A 36 4.25 -9.43 0.62
C ALA A 36 3.49 -9.32 -0.71
N PRO A 37 3.33 -8.10 -1.28
CA PRO A 37 2.74 -7.95 -2.59
C PRO A 37 3.45 -8.81 -3.65
N ASP A 38 2.68 -9.64 -4.36
CA ASP A 38 3.20 -10.62 -5.32
C ASP A 38 3.92 -9.99 -6.52
N TYR A 39 3.61 -8.73 -6.83
CA TYR A 39 4.17 -8.03 -7.97
C TYR A 39 4.22 -6.51 -7.74
N LEU A 40 5.16 -5.87 -8.43
CA LEU A 40 5.24 -4.42 -8.57
C LEU A 40 5.72 -4.10 -9.97
N THR A 41 4.96 -3.29 -10.68
CA THR A 41 5.35 -2.64 -11.93
C THR A 41 5.32 -1.13 -11.72
N GLY A 42 6.18 -0.41 -12.44
CA GLY A 42 6.29 1.03 -12.31
C GLY A 42 7.22 1.64 -13.35
N GLY A 43 6.95 2.88 -13.71
CA GLY A 43 7.81 3.66 -14.61
C GLY A 43 7.32 5.09 -14.74
N LEU A 44 8.07 5.88 -15.52
CA LEU A 44 7.57 7.16 -16.00
C LEU A 44 6.32 6.90 -16.84
N ASP A 45 5.21 7.56 -16.50
CA ASP A 45 3.97 7.41 -17.25
C ASP A 45 4.17 7.88 -18.69
N ILE A 46 3.60 7.15 -19.66
CA ILE A 46 3.74 7.48 -21.08
C ILE A 46 3.22 8.88 -21.42
N ALA A 47 2.23 9.40 -20.69
CA ALA A 47 1.75 10.77 -20.84
C ALA A 47 2.73 11.82 -20.30
N SER A 48 3.67 11.40 -19.46
CA SER A 48 4.78 12.20 -18.97
C SER A 48 6.09 11.99 -19.73
N GLU A 49 6.19 10.98 -20.59
CA GLU A 49 7.31 10.86 -21.54
C GLU A 49 7.18 11.92 -22.64
N THR A 50 8.24 12.72 -22.82
CA THR A 50 8.28 13.78 -23.87
C THR A 50 9.39 13.56 -24.88
N GLY A 51 10.25 12.55 -24.66
CA GLY A 51 11.17 12.03 -25.67
C GLY A 51 10.48 11.07 -26.64
N ALA A 52 11.27 10.20 -27.29
CA ALA A 52 10.72 9.10 -28.08
C ALA A 52 9.98 8.10 -27.17
N VAL A 53 8.98 7.39 -27.70
CA VAL A 53 8.25 6.36 -26.96
C VAL A 53 9.22 5.32 -26.39
N GLY A 54 9.16 5.08 -25.08
CA GLY A 54 10.04 4.14 -24.38
C GLY A 54 11.46 4.66 -24.14
N SER A 55 11.70 5.95 -24.37
CA SER A 55 13.00 6.58 -24.03
C SER A 55 13.13 6.88 -22.55
N HIS A 56 12.02 6.92 -21.81
CA HIS A 56 11.97 7.31 -20.40
C HIS A 56 12.51 8.73 -20.14
N LEU A 57 12.53 9.58 -21.17
CA LEU A 57 12.96 10.97 -21.08
C LEU A 57 11.76 11.90 -20.91
N THR A 58 11.84 12.82 -19.95
CA THR A 58 10.85 13.87 -19.74
C THR A 58 11.48 15.25 -19.54
N ASN A 59 10.86 16.28 -20.09
CA ASN A 59 11.11 17.68 -19.77
C ASN A 59 9.95 18.31 -18.97
N GLN A 60 8.95 17.51 -18.57
CA GLN A 60 7.87 17.99 -17.71
C GLN A 60 8.42 18.29 -16.31
N ALA A 61 8.04 19.44 -15.74
CA ALA A 61 8.44 19.80 -14.38
C ALA A 61 7.70 19.00 -13.30
N THR A 62 6.57 18.37 -13.66
CA THR A 62 5.70 17.58 -12.78
C THR A 62 5.37 16.24 -13.43
N PRO A 63 6.38 15.39 -13.72
CA PRO A 63 6.13 14.12 -14.35
C PRO A 63 5.31 13.21 -13.42
N THR A 64 4.52 12.34 -14.02
CA THR A 64 3.77 11.30 -13.35
C THR A 64 4.48 9.97 -13.51
N PHE A 65 4.57 9.21 -12.44
CA PHE A 65 4.99 7.83 -12.43
C PHE A 65 3.79 6.96 -12.12
N SER A 66 3.63 5.86 -12.84
CA SER A 66 2.48 4.98 -12.69
C SER A 66 2.86 3.52 -12.84
N GLY A 67 1.97 2.64 -12.38
CA GLY A 67 2.19 1.21 -12.43
C GLY A 67 1.04 0.43 -11.80
N ALA A 68 1.35 -0.82 -11.42
CA ALA A 68 0.43 -1.70 -10.74
C ALA A 68 1.12 -2.55 -9.68
N THR A 69 0.43 -2.84 -8.59
CA THR A 69 0.81 -3.78 -7.52
C THR A 69 -0.46 -4.32 -6.87
N GLU A 70 -0.35 -5.02 -5.75
CA GLU A 70 -1.49 -5.46 -4.97
C GLU A 70 -2.37 -4.28 -4.52
N SER A 71 -3.69 -4.47 -4.55
CA SER A 71 -4.65 -3.47 -4.08
C SER A 71 -4.38 -3.09 -2.63
N GLY A 72 -4.42 -1.80 -2.31
CA GLY A 72 -4.16 -1.31 -0.96
C GLY A 72 -2.68 -1.27 -0.57
N ALA A 73 -1.77 -1.83 -1.38
CA ALA A 73 -0.35 -1.76 -1.10
C ALA A 73 0.16 -0.32 -1.17
N THR A 74 1.05 0.03 -0.25
CA THR A 74 1.75 1.32 -0.25
C THR A 74 2.92 1.27 -1.23
N VAL A 75 2.88 2.13 -2.23
CA VAL A 75 3.96 2.32 -3.20
C VAL A 75 4.82 3.49 -2.79
N THR A 76 6.13 3.28 -2.78
CA THR A 76 7.14 4.30 -2.45
C THR A 76 8.01 4.59 -3.67
N LEU A 77 8.02 5.84 -4.13
CA LEU A 77 8.88 6.35 -5.18
C LEU A 77 9.97 7.23 -4.56
N MET A 78 11.24 6.92 -4.83
CA MET A 78 12.38 7.70 -4.37
C MET A 78 13.13 8.32 -5.55
N ILE A 79 13.26 9.65 -5.55
CA ILE A 79 13.99 10.41 -6.58
C ILE A 79 14.94 11.37 -5.89
N ASN A 80 16.25 11.24 -6.15
CA ASN A 80 17.31 12.07 -5.55
C ASN A 80 17.21 12.17 -4.02
N GLY A 81 16.88 11.07 -3.34
CA GLY A 81 16.73 11.02 -1.89
C GLY A 81 15.42 11.62 -1.35
N LYS A 82 14.52 12.12 -2.21
CA LYS A 82 13.17 12.55 -1.82
C LYS A 82 12.17 11.42 -2.04
N THR A 83 11.33 11.20 -1.04
CA THR A 83 10.32 10.14 -1.03
C THR A 83 8.94 10.68 -1.36
N TYR A 84 8.22 9.94 -2.19
CA TYR A 84 6.82 10.15 -2.54
C TYR A 84 6.08 8.83 -2.35
N THR A 85 4.82 8.89 -1.93
CA THR A 85 4.03 7.68 -1.64
C THR A 85 2.64 7.77 -2.27
N ALA A 86 2.13 6.62 -2.71
CA ALA A 86 0.74 6.43 -3.09
C ALA A 86 0.25 5.09 -2.55
N ILE A 87 -1.07 4.93 -2.48
CA ILE A 87 -1.71 3.64 -2.22
C ILE A 87 -2.25 3.14 -3.55
N ALA A 88 -1.99 1.89 -3.89
CA ALA A 88 -2.63 1.25 -5.03
C ALA A 88 -4.14 1.13 -4.78
N GLY A 89 -4.96 1.58 -5.72
CA GLY A 89 -6.41 1.47 -5.60
C GLY A 89 -6.90 0.03 -5.70
N ASP A 90 -8.22 -0.16 -5.59
CA ASP A 90 -8.89 -1.48 -5.64
C ASP A 90 -8.58 -2.29 -6.91
N ASN A 91 -8.19 -1.60 -7.99
CA ASN A 91 -7.78 -2.21 -9.27
C ASN A 91 -6.27 -2.49 -9.35
N GLY A 92 -5.53 -2.34 -8.26
CA GLY A 92 -4.08 -2.48 -8.16
C GLY A 92 -3.29 -1.36 -8.82
N LYS A 93 -3.93 -0.35 -9.42
CA LYS A 93 -3.23 0.77 -10.09
C LYS A 93 -2.79 1.82 -9.08
N TRP A 94 -1.61 2.36 -9.30
CA TRP A 94 -1.07 3.47 -8.54
C TRP A 94 -0.52 4.55 -9.47
N SER A 95 -0.49 5.78 -8.97
CA SER A 95 0.06 6.93 -9.67
C SER A 95 0.64 7.95 -8.68
N ILE A 96 1.80 8.50 -8.99
CA ILE A 96 2.50 9.53 -8.22
C ILE A 96 2.93 10.63 -9.18
N THR A 97 2.30 11.80 -9.08
CA THR A 97 2.73 13.01 -9.80
C THR A 97 3.67 13.82 -8.92
N LEU A 98 4.86 14.14 -9.44
CA LEU A 98 5.80 14.97 -8.70
C LEU A 98 5.26 16.40 -8.53
N PRO A 99 5.45 17.03 -7.36
CA PRO A 99 5.03 18.41 -7.14
C PRO A 99 5.85 19.35 -8.01
N GLY A 100 5.23 20.42 -8.51
CA GLY A 100 5.94 21.45 -9.25
C GLY A 100 6.95 22.16 -8.37
N GLY A 101 8.22 22.14 -8.78
CA GLY A 101 9.28 22.86 -8.09
C GLY A 101 10.57 22.85 -8.92
N ARG A 102 11.06 24.05 -9.26
CA ARG A 102 12.45 24.25 -9.65
C ARG A 102 13.36 24.08 -8.44
#